data_AF-A0A537DHD0-F1
#
_entry.id   AF-A0A537DHD0-F1
#
_cell.length_a   1.000
_cell.length_b   1.000
_cell.length_c   1.000
_cell.angle_alpha   90.00
_cell.angle_beta   90.00
_cell.angle_gamma   90.00
#
_symmetry.space_group_name_H-M   'P 1'
#
loop_
_entity.id
_entity.type
_entity.pdbx_description
1 polymer ?
#
loop_
_entity_poly.entity_id
_entity_poly.type
_entity_poly.pdbx_seq_one_letter_code
_entity_poly.pdbx_strand_id
1 'polypeptide(L)'
;MRREIKDRAVVSRSRNLSLAAVFGALYAALVIGFAPISNLPIQVRVADVLMPLVIFFGWPAILGLGIGTVVGNLAADSITGFPSASIGLDIVGGSLVNLFAGFLGWKIGRRSWRIGNRNASWFTATLVETALISVVVGGYLSIVFSIPPALSILGILAGEVVAINIGGFVLLNIIGRARSLDLFKSWGLQIYETDRDQ
;
A
#
# COMPACT_ATOMS: atom_id res chain seq x y z
N MET A 1 -26.10 -35.12 -16.19
CA MET A 1 -25.77 -33.68 -16.24
C MET A 1 -25.48 -33.21 -14.82
N ARG A 2 -24.21 -33.34 -14.37
CA ARG A 2 -23.77 -32.95 -13.01
C ARG A 2 -23.69 -31.43 -12.96
N ARG A 3 -24.48 -30.80 -12.10
CA ARG A 3 -24.33 -29.38 -11.79
C ARG A 3 -23.02 -29.21 -11.01
N GLU A 4 -21.99 -28.71 -11.68
CA GLU A 4 -20.84 -28.10 -11.01
C GLU A 4 -21.31 -26.79 -10.36
N ILE A 5 -21.82 -26.89 -9.14
CA ILE A 5 -21.92 -25.71 -8.27
C ILE A 5 -20.49 -25.44 -7.81
N LYS A 6 -19.82 -24.56 -8.56
CA LYS A 6 -18.56 -23.95 -8.19
C LYS A 6 -18.86 -23.12 -6.94
N ASP A 7 -18.72 -23.72 -5.76
CA ASP A 7 -18.73 -23.04 -4.47
C ASP A 7 -17.54 -22.07 -4.42
N ARG A 8 -17.66 -20.95 -5.13
CA ARG A 8 -16.89 -19.76 -4.82
C ARG A 8 -17.38 -19.37 -3.44
N ALA A 9 -16.63 -19.70 -2.40
CA ALA A 9 -16.85 -19.17 -1.06
C ALA A 9 -17.05 -17.65 -1.19
N VAL A 10 -18.30 -17.21 -1.10
CA VAL A 10 -18.65 -15.79 -1.20
C VAL A 10 -18.13 -15.19 0.09
N VAL A 11 -16.93 -14.63 0.04
CA VAL A 11 -16.32 -13.99 1.20
C VAL A 11 -17.30 -12.93 1.70
N SER A 12 -17.69 -13.06 2.97
CA SER A 12 -18.74 -12.22 3.53
C SER A 12 -18.32 -10.75 3.47
N ARG A 13 -19.25 -9.86 3.14
CA ARG A 13 -18.98 -8.41 3.09
C ARG A 13 -18.38 -7.91 4.41
N SER A 14 -18.82 -8.46 5.54
CA SER A 14 -18.30 -8.16 6.87
C SER A 14 -16.81 -8.45 6.99
N ARG A 15 -16.33 -9.56 6.41
CA ARG A 15 -14.93 -9.96 6.48
C ARG A 15 -14.03 -9.05 5.63
N ASN A 16 -14.50 -8.65 4.45
CA ASN A 16 -13.80 -7.66 3.62
C ASN A 16 -13.72 -6.30 4.33
N LEU A 17 -14.79 -5.91 5.04
CA LEU A 17 -14.79 -4.72 5.86
C LEU A 17 -13.79 -4.83 7.03
N SER A 18 -13.78 -5.96 7.75
CA SER A 18 -12.80 -6.21 8.82
C SER A 18 -11.37 -6.16 8.30
N LEU A 19 -11.10 -6.75 7.14
CA LEU A 19 -9.77 -6.73 6.54
C LEU A 19 -9.34 -5.29 6.17
N ALA A 20 -10.23 -4.51 5.57
CA ALA A 20 -9.98 -3.10 5.30
C ALA A 20 -9.71 -2.30 6.60
N ALA A 21 -10.48 -2.55 7.66
CA ALA A 21 -10.28 -1.92 8.95
C ALA A 21 -8.92 -2.29 9.57
N VAL A 22 -8.49 -3.55 9.46
CA VAL A 22 -7.16 -4.00 9.94
C VAL A 22 -6.04 -3.31 9.16
N PHE A 23 -6.12 -3.26 7.82
CA PHE A 23 -5.12 -2.53 7.02
C PHE A 23 -5.09 -1.04 7.34
N GLY A 24 -6.25 -0.41 7.50
CA GLY A 24 -6.34 1.01 7.86
C GLY A 24 -5.78 1.30 9.26
N ALA A 25 -6.11 0.47 10.25
CA ALA A 25 -5.59 0.61 11.60
C ALA A 25 -4.07 0.39 11.67
N LEU A 26 -3.55 -0.62 10.97
CA LEU A 26 -2.11 -0.88 10.89
C LEU A 26 -1.37 0.28 10.22
N TYR A 27 -1.90 0.77 9.10
CA TYR A 27 -1.32 1.90 8.40
C TYR A 27 -1.29 3.15 9.29
N ALA A 28 -2.42 3.51 9.90
CA ALA A 28 -2.51 4.66 10.78
C ALA A 28 -1.56 4.54 12.00
N ALA A 29 -1.49 3.35 12.61
CA ALA A 29 -0.58 3.09 13.72
C ALA A 29 0.89 3.26 13.33
N LEU A 30 1.28 2.80 12.13
CA LEU A 30 2.64 3.00 11.63
C LEU A 30 2.94 4.47 11.35
N VAL A 31 2.00 5.23 10.75
CA VAL A 31 2.18 6.67 10.52
C VAL A 31 2.36 7.42 11.84
N ILE A 32 1.54 7.14 12.85
CA ILE A 32 1.61 7.81 14.16
C ILE A 32 2.91 7.41 14.89
N GLY A 33 3.21 6.10 14.96
CA GLY A 33 4.37 5.59 15.68
C GLY A 33 5.70 6.03 15.07
N PHE A 34 5.75 6.23 13.75
CA PHE A 34 6.92 6.71 13.02
C PHE A 34 6.74 8.15 12.51
N ALA A 35 5.89 8.96 13.14
CA ALA A 35 5.63 10.34 12.73
C ALA A 35 6.91 11.19 12.55
N PRO A 36 7.94 11.10 13.42
CA PRO A 36 9.18 11.88 13.26
C PRO A 36 9.97 11.55 11.98
N ILE A 37 9.74 10.38 11.39
CA ILE A 37 10.44 9.91 10.18
C ILE A 37 9.51 9.99 8.96
N SER A 38 8.20 9.88 9.17
CA SER A 38 7.20 9.71 8.10
C SER A 38 6.54 11.00 7.62
N ASN A 39 6.72 12.13 8.32
CA ASN A 39 6.02 13.40 8.05
C ASN A 39 6.98 14.59 7.81
N LEU A 40 8.22 14.33 7.40
CA LEU A 40 9.22 15.35 7.13
C LEU A 40 9.31 15.64 5.61
N PRO A 41 9.81 16.82 5.19
CA PRO A 41 10.05 17.10 3.77
C PRO A 41 10.95 16.07 3.07
N ILE A 42 11.87 15.47 3.83
CA ILE A 42 12.61 14.27 3.47
C ILE A 42 12.19 13.20 4.46
N GLN A 43 11.43 12.21 4.00
CA GLN A 43 10.77 11.24 4.87
C GLN A 43 10.90 9.81 4.36
N VAL A 44 10.80 8.86 5.28
CA VAL A 44 10.58 7.45 4.99
C VAL A 44 9.20 7.09 5.53
N ARG A 45 8.22 6.93 4.63
CA ARG A 45 6.86 6.57 5.03
C ARG A 45 6.79 5.08 5.32
N VAL A 46 7.13 4.71 6.55
CA VAL A 46 7.23 3.30 6.98
C VAL A 46 5.94 2.52 6.74
N ALA A 47 4.79 3.18 6.82
CA ALA A 47 3.48 2.59 6.58
C ALA A 47 3.31 2.01 5.15
N ASP A 48 4.05 2.54 4.16
CA ASP A 48 3.97 2.08 2.77
C ASP A 48 4.62 0.70 2.56
N VAL A 49 5.27 0.13 3.59
CA VAL A 49 5.62 -1.30 3.62
C VAL A 49 4.43 -2.22 3.36
N LEU A 50 3.21 -1.76 3.68
CA LEU A 50 1.97 -2.50 3.48
C LEU A 50 1.43 -2.38 2.05
N MET A 51 1.88 -1.40 1.26
CA MET A 51 1.36 -1.11 -0.08
C MET A 51 1.38 -2.32 -1.01
N PRO A 52 2.48 -3.07 -1.15
CA PRO A 52 2.53 -4.19 -2.11
C PRO A 52 1.53 -5.31 -1.78
N LEU A 53 1.05 -5.41 -0.54
CA LEU A 53 0.12 -6.46 -0.11
C LEU A 53 -1.26 -6.36 -0.78
N VAL A 54 -1.58 -5.20 -1.39
CA VAL A 54 -2.77 -5.05 -2.23
C VAL A 54 -2.83 -6.09 -3.35
N ILE A 55 -1.68 -6.62 -3.79
CA ILE A 55 -1.60 -7.68 -4.81
C ILE A 55 -2.40 -8.92 -4.38
N PHE A 56 -2.33 -9.31 -3.10
CA PHE A 56 -3.02 -10.49 -2.57
C PHE A 56 -4.42 -10.18 -2.04
N PHE A 57 -4.58 -9.05 -1.37
CA PHE A 57 -5.81 -8.74 -0.63
C PHE A 57 -6.78 -7.85 -1.41
N GLY A 58 -6.36 -7.25 -2.54
CA GLY A 58 -7.21 -6.49 -3.45
C GLY A 58 -7.89 -5.27 -2.81
N TRP A 59 -9.15 -5.02 -3.20
CA TRP A 59 -9.95 -3.87 -2.77
C TRP A 59 -10.00 -3.62 -1.25
N PRO A 60 -10.18 -4.63 -0.38
CA PRO A 60 -10.08 -4.43 1.06
C PRO A 60 -8.79 -3.75 1.51
N ALA A 61 -7.63 -4.18 1.00
CA ALA A 61 -6.35 -3.57 1.34
C ALA A 61 -6.21 -2.17 0.72
N ILE A 62 -6.61 -1.99 -0.55
CA ILE A 62 -6.57 -0.68 -1.22
C ILE A 62 -7.37 0.36 -0.40
N LEU A 63 -8.63 0.04 -0.08
CA LEU A 63 -9.49 0.93 0.71
C LEU A 63 -8.96 1.12 2.13
N GLY A 64 -8.47 0.05 2.76
CA GLY A 64 -7.87 0.11 4.08
C GLY A 64 -6.68 1.06 4.14
N LEU A 65 -5.73 0.94 3.21
CA LEU A 65 -4.54 1.80 3.13
C LEU A 65 -4.91 3.26 2.84
N GLY A 66 -5.85 3.50 1.92
CA GLY A 66 -6.34 4.86 1.63
C GLY A 66 -6.99 5.53 2.84
N ILE A 67 -7.92 4.84 3.51
CA ILE A 67 -8.57 5.34 4.73
C ILE A 67 -7.55 5.48 5.86
N GLY A 68 -6.66 4.51 6.01
CA GLY A 68 -5.56 4.54 6.98
C GLY A 68 -4.64 5.73 6.76
N THR A 69 -4.43 6.16 5.52
CA THR A 69 -3.64 7.36 5.20
C THR A 69 -4.34 8.63 5.70
N VAL A 70 -5.65 8.75 5.46
CA VAL A 70 -6.44 9.88 5.99
C VAL A 70 -6.37 9.91 7.52
N VAL A 71 -6.66 8.78 8.16
CA VAL A 71 -6.70 8.68 9.63
C VAL A 71 -5.31 8.88 10.23
N GLY A 72 -4.28 8.26 9.65
CA GLY A 72 -2.89 8.36 10.10
C GLY A 72 -2.36 9.79 10.02
N ASN A 73 -2.61 10.49 8.92
CA ASN A 73 -2.16 11.88 8.75
C ASN A 73 -2.91 12.83 9.69
N LEU A 74 -4.24 12.68 9.83
CA LEU A 74 -5.04 13.46 10.79
C LEU A 74 -4.59 13.22 12.24
N ALA A 75 -4.37 11.96 12.59
CA ALA A 75 -3.97 11.57 13.94
C ALA A 75 -2.52 12.00 14.24
N ALA A 76 -1.60 11.87 13.29
CA ALA A 76 -0.23 12.35 13.48
C ALA A 76 -0.20 13.87 13.72
N ASP A 77 -0.93 14.64 12.90
CA ASP A 77 -1.02 16.10 13.06
C ASP A 77 -1.60 16.50 14.42
N SER A 78 -2.74 15.90 14.79
CA SER A 78 -3.46 16.24 16.03
C SER A 78 -2.82 15.71 17.32
N ILE A 79 -2.19 14.53 17.30
CA ILE A 79 -1.66 13.86 18.50
C ILE A 79 -0.18 14.19 18.69
N THR A 80 0.60 14.19 17.62
CA THR A 80 2.07 14.34 17.70
C THR A 80 2.53 15.77 17.46
N GLY A 81 1.66 16.64 16.92
CA GLY A 81 1.99 18.03 16.61
C GLY A 81 2.98 18.19 15.46
N PHE A 82 3.31 17.11 14.75
CA PHE A 82 4.12 17.17 13.54
C PHE A 82 3.24 17.65 12.39
N PRO A 83 3.52 18.84 11.83
CA PRO A 83 2.70 19.38 10.75
C PRO A 83 2.79 18.46 9.54
N SER A 84 1.72 17.72 9.28
CA SER A 84 1.52 17.15 7.95
C SER A 84 1.40 18.34 6.99
N ALA A 85 2.29 18.42 6.01
CA ALA A 85 2.70 19.65 5.32
C ALA A 85 1.57 20.60 4.86
N SER A 86 0.37 20.10 4.65
CA SER A 86 -0.82 20.92 4.48
C SER A 86 -2.02 20.16 5.02
N ILE A 87 -2.67 20.72 6.03
CA ILE A 87 -3.78 20.16 6.83
C ILE A 87 -4.93 19.56 5.97
N GLY A 88 -5.03 19.88 4.67
CA GLY A 88 -5.93 19.20 3.73
C GLY A 88 -5.25 18.50 2.54
N LEU A 89 -4.13 19.02 2.05
CA LEU A 89 -3.57 18.56 0.77
C LEU A 89 -2.80 17.25 0.90
N ASP A 90 -2.11 17.01 2.02
CA ASP A 90 -1.46 15.71 2.25
C ASP A 90 -2.45 14.63 2.71
N ILE A 91 -3.55 15.03 3.35
CA ILE A 91 -4.61 14.13 3.81
C ILE A 91 -5.43 13.63 2.62
N VAL A 92 -5.88 14.54 1.75
CA VAL A 92 -6.65 14.19 0.56
C VAL A 92 -5.73 13.74 -0.57
N GLY A 93 -4.66 14.47 -0.86
CA GLY A 93 -3.71 14.13 -1.91
C GLY A 93 -2.99 12.82 -1.63
N GLY A 94 -2.43 12.64 -0.42
CA GLY A 94 -1.74 11.41 -0.04
C GLY A 94 -2.64 10.19 -0.08
N SER A 95 -3.87 10.28 0.42
CA SER A 95 -4.83 9.16 0.38
C SER A 95 -5.27 8.81 -1.04
N LEU A 96 -5.53 9.80 -1.91
CA LEU A 96 -5.86 9.56 -3.31
C LEU A 96 -4.70 8.91 -4.06
N VAL A 97 -3.47 9.37 -3.81
CA VAL A 97 -2.27 8.77 -4.39
C VAL A 97 -2.10 7.33 -3.92
N ASN A 98 -2.28 7.04 -2.63
CA ASN A 98 -2.19 5.67 -2.10
C ASN A 98 -3.29 4.76 -2.65
N LEU A 99 -4.52 5.26 -2.81
CA LEU A 99 -5.59 4.51 -3.47
C LEU A 99 -5.23 4.20 -4.94
N PHE A 100 -4.70 5.18 -5.66
CA PHE A 100 -4.34 5.01 -7.07
C PHE A 100 -3.12 4.12 -7.25
N ALA A 101 -2.09 4.28 -6.42
CA ALA A 101 -0.90 3.44 -6.36
C ALA A 101 -1.29 1.99 -6.05
N GLY A 102 -2.09 1.78 -5.00
CA GLY A 102 -2.55 0.45 -4.62
C GLY A 102 -3.42 -0.21 -5.70
N PHE A 103 -4.26 0.56 -6.39
CA PHE A 103 -5.05 0.05 -7.52
C PHE A 103 -4.16 -0.38 -8.70
N LEU A 104 -3.19 0.44 -9.09
CA LEU A 104 -2.25 0.11 -10.17
C LEU A 104 -1.35 -1.06 -9.78
N GLY A 105 -0.82 -1.06 -8.55
CA GLY A 105 -0.01 -2.13 -7.99
C GLY A 105 -0.76 -3.47 -8.00
N TRP A 106 -2.03 -3.48 -7.56
CA TRP A 106 -2.88 -4.66 -7.66
C TRP A 106 -3.11 -5.11 -9.11
N LYS A 107 -3.39 -4.18 -10.04
CA LYS A 107 -3.63 -4.52 -11.45
C LYS A 107 -2.39 -5.10 -12.13
N ILE A 108 -1.20 -4.55 -11.85
CA ILE A 108 0.07 -4.98 -12.42
C ILE A 108 0.53 -6.29 -11.77
N GLY A 109 0.42 -6.39 -10.44
CA GLY A 109 0.83 -7.56 -9.66
C GLY A 109 0.05 -8.82 -10.02
N ARG A 110 -1.22 -8.69 -10.44
CA ARG A 110 -2.04 -9.82 -10.89
C ARG A 110 -1.62 -10.44 -12.22
N ARG A 111 -0.97 -9.65 -13.09
CA ARG A 111 -0.62 -10.04 -14.47
C ARG A 111 0.44 -11.14 -14.56
N SER A 112 1.05 -11.51 -13.42
CA SER A 112 1.91 -12.67 -13.21
C SER A 112 3.07 -12.85 -14.22
N TRP A 113 3.62 -11.74 -14.70
CA TRP A 113 4.80 -11.73 -15.56
C TRP A 113 6.02 -12.24 -14.81
N ARG A 114 6.76 -13.14 -15.44
CA ARG A 114 8.03 -13.67 -14.94
C ARG A 114 9.16 -13.39 -15.92
N ILE A 115 10.31 -13.06 -15.36
CA ILE A 115 11.59 -13.02 -16.05
C ILE A 115 12.50 -14.00 -15.29
N GLY A 116 12.68 -15.19 -15.86
CA GLY A 116 13.33 -16.32 -15.19
C GLY A 116 12.54 -16.79 -13.95
N ASN A 117 13.24 -16.96 -12.82
CA ASN A 117 12.65 -17.40 -11.53
C ASN A 117 12.07 -16.25 -10.69
N ARG A 118 12.16 -14.99 -11.14
CA ARG A 118 11.69 -13.83 -10.38
C ARG A 118 10.31 -13.37 -10.86
N ASN A 119 9.44 -13.03 -9.92
CA ASN A 119 8.13 -12.43 -10.20
C ASN A 119 8.32 -10.97 -10.64
N ALA A 120 8.56 -10.77 -11.94
CA ALA A 120 8.75 -9.45 -12.54
C ALA A 120 7.52 -8.57 -12.32
N SER A 121 6.30 -9.11 -12.39
CA SER A 121 5.06 -8.37 -12.09
C SER A 121 5.05 -7.73 -10.69
N TRP A 122 5.51 -8.44 -9.67
CA TRP A 122 5.53 -7.93 -8.30
C TRP A 122 6.55 -6.81 -8.15
N PHE A 123 7.74 -6.98 -8.72
CA PHE A 123 8.76 -5.95 -8.72
C PHE A 123 8.33 -4.71 -9.52
N THR A 124 7.67 -4.89 -10.68
CA THR A 124 7.12 -3.77 -11.43
C THR A 124 6.00 -3.05 -10.69
N ALA A 125 5.19 -3.77 -9.91
CA ALA A 125 4.15 -3.18 -9.09
C ALA A 125 4.76 -2.27 -8.00
N THR A 126 5.77 -2.75 -7.26
CA THR A 126 6.44 -1.93 -6.23
C THR A 126 7.14 -0.71 -6.81
N LEU A 127 7.75 -0.83 -8.00
CA LEU A 127 8.37 0.31 -8.69
C LEU A 127 7.34 1.36 -9.12
N VAL A 128 6.18 0.91 -9.64
CA VAL A 128 5.11 1.83 -10.05
C VAL A 128 4.50 2.54 -8.84
N GLU A 129 4.25 1.82 -7.74
CA GLU A 129 3.79 2.40 -6.47
C GLU A 129 4.78 3.47 -5.99
N THR A 130 6.06 3.12 -5.92
CA THR A 130 7.14 4.02 -5.49
C THR A 130 7.24 5.27 -6.35
N ALA A 131 7.28 5.10 -7.67
CA ALA A 131 7.42 6.22 -8.60
C ALA A 131 6.21 7.16 -8.52
N LEU A 132 4.99 6.61 -8.46
CA LEU A 132 3.77 7.39 -8.39
C LEU A 132 3.70 8.20 -7.09
N ILE A 133 3.95 7.55 -5.94
CA ILE A 133 3.96 8.22 -4.64
C ILE A 133 5.03 9.30 -4.61
N SER A 134 6.25 8.99 -5.03
CA SER A 134 7.37 9.95 -4.97
C SER A 134 7.17 11.18 -5.86
N VAL A 135 6.67 10.98 -7.08
CA VAL A 135 6.45 12.08 -8.03
C VAL A 135 5.27 12.95 -7.60
N VAL A 136 4.15 12.35 -7.23
CA VAL A 136 2.94 13.12 -6.90
C VAL A 136 3.08 13.76 -5.52
N VAL A 137 3.45 12.97 -4.50
CA VAL A 137 3.65 13.48 -3.14
C VAL A 137 4.79 14.47 -3.11
N GLY A 138 5.96 14.12 -3.66
CA GLY A 138 7.12 15.01 -3.69
C GLY A 138 6.83 16.28 -4.49
N GLY A 139 6.05 16.17 -5.56
CA GLY A 139 5.62 17.29 -6.38
C GLY A 139 4.81 18.32 -5.60
N TYR A 140 3.71 17.93 -4.95
CA TYR A 140 2.93 18.91 -4.19
C TYR A 140 3.66 19.38 -2.94
N LEU A 141 4.44 18.51 -2.29
CA LEU A 141 5.18 18.85 -1.09
C LEU A 141 6.23 19.94 -1.37
N SER A 142 6.80 19.93 -2.58
CA SER A 142 7.73 20.97 -3.03
C SER A 142 7.10 22.36 -3.10
N ILE A 143 5.85 22.44 -3.56
CA ILE A 143 5.08 23.69 -3.64
C ILE A 143 4.76 24.19 -2.24
N VAL A 144 4.36 23.29 -1.35
CA VAL A 144 3.92 23.59 0.01
C VAL A 144 5.07 24.11 0.89
N PHE A 145 6.22 23.43 0.90
CA PHE A 145 7.37 23.84 1.70
C PHE A 145 8.30 24.81 0.97
N SER A 146 7.95 25.23 -0.26
CA SER A 146 8.78 26.11 -1.08
C SER A 146 10.23 25.59 -1.26
N ILE A 147 10.38 24.27 -1.39
CA ILE A 147 11.66 23.60 -1.62
C ILE A 147 11.81 23.19 -3.09
N PRO A 148 13.04 23.09 -3.63
CA PRO A 148 13.25 22.64 -4.99
C PRO A 148 12.55 21.29 -5.27
N PRO A 149 11.76 21.16 -6.36
CA PRO A 149 11.02 19.93 -6.67
C PRO A 149 11.90 18.69 -6.74
N ALA A 150 13.11 18.83 -7.28
CA ALA A 150 14.08 17.74 -7.35
C ALA A 150 14.46 17.23 -5.95
N LEU A 151 14.68 18.11 -4.97
CA LEU A 151 15.05 17.70 -3.62
C LEU A 151 13.89 16.99 -2.90
N SER A 152 12.67 17.53 -3.06
CA SER A 152 11.46 16.91 -2.50
C SER A 152 11.19 15.52 -3.08
N ILE A 153 11.15 15.42 -4.41
CA ILE A 153 10.87 14.15 -5.11
C ILE A 153 11.97 13.13 -4.82
N LEU A 154 13.25 13.51 -4.84
CA LEU A 154 14.35 12.58 -4.57
C LEU A 154 14.39 12.16 -3.09
N GLY A 155 14.07 13.06 -2.17
CA GLY A 155 14.00 12.75 -0.74
C GLY A 155 12.92 11.72 -0.45
N ILE A 156 11.72 11.93 -1.00
CA ILE A 156 10.62 10.97 -0.88
C ILE A 156 10.95 9.67 -1.63
N LEU A 157 11.51 9.75 -2.84
CA LEU A 157 11.91 8.57 -3.60
C LEU A 157 12.87 7.68 -2.82
N ALA A 158 13.87 8.25 -2.17
CA ALA A 158 14.79 7.49 -1.34
C ALA A 158 14.06 6.76 -0.20
N GLY A 159 13.12 7.44 0.46
CA GLY A 159 12.31 6.83 1.52
C GLY A 159 11.36 5.74 1.02
N GLU A 160 10.65 5.99 -0.08
CA GLU A 160 9.73 5.02 -0.69
C GLU A 160 10.46 3.79 -1.24
N VAL A 161 11.69 3.94 -1.74
CA VAL A 161 12.53 2.80 -2.11
C VAL A 161 12.79 1.91 -0.89
N VAL A 162 13.08 2.50 0.27
CA VAL A 162 13.30 1.74 1.51
C VAL A 162 11.99 1.10 2.00
N ALA A 163 10.89 1.85 2.04
CA ALA A 163 9.61 1.38 2.55
C ALA A 163 8.99 0.31 1.65
N ILE A 164 8.85 0.58 0.35
CA ILE A 164 8.10 -0.25 -0.61
C ILE A 164 9.01 -1.30 -1.27
N ASN A 165 10.13 -0.90 -1.88
CA ASN A 165 10.96 -1.83 -2.67
C ASN A 165 11.83 -2.75 -1.82
N ILE A 166 12.25 -2.30 -0.63
CA ILE A 166 13.00 -3.14 0.29
C ILE A 166 12.03 -3.79 1.29
N GLY A 167 11.42 -3.00 2.17
CA GLY A 167 10.53 -3.52 3.21
C GLY A 167 9.30 -4.23 2.66
N GLY A 168 8.55 -3.55 1.80
CA GLY A 168 7.28 -4.04 1.26
C GLY A 168 7.48 -5.24 0.34
N PHE A 169 8.53 -5.25 -0.48
CA PHE A 169 8.86 -6.39 -1.32
C PHE A 169 9.28 -7.62 -0.49
N VAL A 170 10.07 -7.43 0.58
CA VAL A 170 10.39 -8.53 1.51
C VAL A 170 9.12 -9.09 2.13
N LEU A 171 8.24 -8.22 2.64
CA LEU A 171 6.96 -8.61 3.23
C LEU A 171 6.07 -9.35 2.23
N LEU A 172 6.01 -8.86 0.99
CA LEU A 172 5.28 -9.48 -0.13
C LEU A 172 5.80 -10.90 -0.41
N ASN A 173 7.11 -11.12 -0.42
CA ASN A 173 7.69 -12.45 -0.64
C ASN A 173 7.44 -13.40 0.53
N ILE A 174 7.39 -12.90 1.77
CA ILE A 174 7.08 -13.71 2.96
C ILE A 174 5.60 -14.15 2.93
N ILE A 175 4.69 -13.23 2.64
CA ILE A 175 3.25 -13.49 2.57
C ILE A 175 2.89 -14.30 1.32
N GLY A 176 3.62 -14.12 0.22
CA GLY A 176 3.43 -14.85 -1.04
C GLY A 176 3.84 -16.32 -1.01
N ARG A 177 4.34 -16.84 0.13
CA ARG A 177 4.60 -18.27 0.29
C ARG A 177 3.29 -19.05 0.37
N ALA A 178 3.21 -20.21 -0.30
CA ALA A 178 2.01 -21.05 -0.32
C ALA A 178 1.42 -21.29 1.07
N ARG A 179 2.26 -21.66 2.05
CA ARG A 179 1.85 -21.85 3.46
C ARG A 179 1.12 -20.64 4.05
N SER A 180 1.61 -19.42 3.80
CA SER A 180 1.02 -18.19 4.31
C SER A 180 -0.32 -17.91 3.63
N LEU A 181 -0.39 -18.05 2.31
CA LEU A 181 -1.62 -17.87 1.55
C LEU A 181 -2.69 -18.90 1.95
N ASP A 182 -2.29 -20.15 2.14
CA ASP A 182 -3.19 -21.24 2.57
C ASP A 182 -3.74 -21.00 3.98
N LEU A 183 -2.93 -20.43 4.89
CA LEU A 183 -3.39 -20.02 6.21
C LEU A 183 -4.47 -18.93 6.11
N PHE A 184 -4.24 -17.88 5.32
CA PHE A 184 -5.23 -16.82 5.13
C PHE A 184 -6.51 -17.32 4.46
N LYS A 185 -6.38 -18.25 3.50
CA LYS A 185 -7.53 -18.95 2.89
C LYS A 185 -8.27 -19.82 3.91
N SER A 186 -7.58 -20.55 4.78
CA SER A 186 -8.19 -21.37 5.83
C SER A 186 -8.96 -20.53 6.85
N TRP A 187 -8.50 -19.29 7.08
CA TRP A 187 -9.25 -18.37 7.90
C TRP A 187 -10.53 -17.93 7.20
N GLY A 188 -10.63 -18.03 5.88
CA GLY A 188 -11.78 -17.66 5.05
C GLY A 188 -11.61 -16.33 4.31
N LEU A 189 -10.38 -15.80 4.20
CA LEU A 189 -10.09 -14.54 3.50
C LEU A 189 -10.07 -14.74 1.98
N GLN A 190 -10.53 -13.71 1.25
CA GLN A 190 -10.39 -13.69 -0.19
C GLN A 190 -8.96 -13.35 -0.55
N ILE A 191 -8.20 -14.33 -1.04
CA ILE A 191 -6.90 -14.10 -1.64
C ILE A 191 -7.09 -14.06 -3.14
N TYR A 192 -6.70 -12.95 -3.76
CA TYR A 192 -6.63 -12.83 -5.20
C TYR A 192 -5.38 -13.56 -5.66
N GLU A 193 -5.60 -14.78 -6.14
CA GLU A 193 -4.59 -15.51 -6.87
C GLU A 193 -4.20 -14.72 -8.12
N THR A 194 -2.90 -14.71 -8.42
CA THR A 194 -2.42 -14.16 -9.69
C THR A 194 -2.98 -15.00 -10.85
N ASP A 195 -3.00 -14.46 -12.08
CA ASP A 195 -3.54 -15.13 -13.29
C ASP A 195 -2.90 -16.51 -13.64
N ARG A 196 -2.01 -17.04 -12.77
CA ARG A 196 -1.42 -18.37 -12.82
C ARG A 196 -2.29 -19.49 -12.24
N ASP A 197 -3.21 -19.20 -11.33
CA ASP A 197 -3.96 -20.22 -10.59
C ASP A 197 -5.40 -20.45 -11.15
N GLN A 198 -5.72 -19.83 -12.29
CA GLN A 198 -6.94 -20.05 -13.08
C GLN A 198 -6.63 -20.77 -14.38
#